data_AF-A0A9E2UFJ3-F1
#
_entry.id   AF-A0A9E2UFJ3-F1
#
_cell.length_a   1.000
_cell.length_b   1.000
_cell.length_c   1.000
_cell.angle_alpha   90.00
_cell.angle_beta   90.00
_cell.angle_gamma   90.00
#
_symmetry.space_group_name_H-M   'P 1'
#
loop_
_entity.id
_entity.type
_entity.pdbx_description
1 polymer ?
#
loop_
_entity_poly.entity_id
_entity_poly.type
_entity_poly.pdbx_seq_one_letter_code
_entity_poly.pdbx_strand_id
1 'polypeptide(L)' 'MHDHLERDLIGYGPDTPDPQWPGEARIAVSFVLNYEEGGENTILNGDAGSEVFLTETPGG' A
#
# COMPACT_ATOMS: atom_id res chain seq x y z
N MET A 1 9.49 18.07 26.06
CA MET A 1 9.68 16.61 25.94
C MET A 1 8.37 15.92 25.60
N HIS A 2 7.89 16.13 24.38
CA HIS A 2 7.12 15.14 23.63
C HIS A 2 7.43 15.43 22.17
N ASP A 3 8.23 14.58 21.54
CA ASP A 3 8.57 14.70 20.13
C ASP A 3 7.50 13.92 19.35
N HIS A 4 6.38 14.59 19.07
CA HIS A 4 5.20 14.01 18.41
C HIS A 4 5.35 14.06 16.88
N LEU A 5 6.37 13.40 16.35
CA LEU A 5 6.39 13.00 14.95
C LEU A 5 6.16 11.49 14.90
N GLU A 6 4.89 11.07 14.77
CA GLU A 6 4.51 9.67 14.51
C GLU A 6 4.97 9.16 13.13
N ARG A 7 5.61 10.03 12.36
CA ARG A 7 6.08 9.78 11.01
C ARG A 7 7.60 9.77 11.01
N ASP A 8 8.16 8.68 10.53
CA ASP A 8 9.54 8.67 10.08
C ASP A 8 9.61 9.40 8.73
N LEU A 9 10.15 10.62 8.75
CA LEU A 9 10.37 11.44 7.55
C LEU A 9 11.76 11.23 6.93
N ILE A 10 12.63 10.48 7.61
CA ILE A 10 14.04 10.30 7.22
C ILE A 10 14.22 8.94 6.54
N GLY A 11 13.61 7.89 7.09
CA GLY A 11 13.81 6.51 6.65
C GLY A 11 15.29 6.13 6.69
N TYR A 12 15.76 5.44 5.65
CA TYR A 12 17.17 5.04 5.54
C TYR A 12 18.14 6.21 5.27
N GLY A 13 17.64 7.41 4.92
CA GLY A 13 18.51 8.52 4.55
C GLY A 13 19.44 8.18 3.36
N PRO A 14 20.67 8.75 3.31
CA PRO A 14 21.64 8.47 2.25
C PRO A 14 22.19 7.04 2.23
N ASP A 15 22.12 6.33 3.37
CA ASP A 15 22.78 5.05 3.58
C ASP A 15 21.75 3.90 3.59
N THR A 16 21.34 3.45 2.40
CA THR A 16 20.39 2.33 2.25
C THR A 16 21.06 0.97 2.44
N PRO A 17 20.42 0.00 3.11
CA PRO A 17 20.96 -1.35 3.25
C PRO A 17 21.00 -2.07 1.91
N ASP A 18 22.01 -2.94 1.74
CA ASP A 18 22.01 -3.91 0.65
C ASP A 18 20.96 -5.01 0.96
N PRO A 19 19.94 -5.21 0.11
CA PRO A 19 18.86 -6.15 0.39
C PRO A 19 19.25 -7.63 0.26
N GLN A 20 20.45 -7.93 -0.29
CA GLN A 20 20.98 -9.30 -0.39
C GLN A 20 19.99 -10.30 -1.03
N TRP A 21 19.39 -9.91 -2.16
CA TRP A 21 18.43 -10.77 -2.84
C TRP A 21 19.03 -12.12 -3.24
N PRO A 22 18.25 -13.22 -3.17
CA PRO A 22 18.74 -14.54 -3.54
C PRO A 22 19.37 -14.55 -4.95
N GLY A 23 20.54 -15.19 -5.07
CA GLY A 23 21.25 -15.30 -6.34
C GLY A 23 21.81 -13.99 -6.89
N GLU A 24 22.10 -13.00 -6.01
CA GLU A 24 22.62 -11.69 -6.39
C GLU A 24 21.71 -10.93 -7.36
N ALA A 25 20.39 -11.19 -7.28
CA ALA A 25 19.41 -10.54 -8.13
C ALA A 25 19.44 -9.02 -7.94
N ARG A 26 19.38 -8.28 -9.05
CA ARG A 26 19.46 -6.80 -9.04
C ARG A 26 18.15 -6.12 -8.67
N ILE A 27 17.04 -6.83 -8.75
CA ILE A 27 15.69 -6.32 -8.48
C ILE A 27 14.83 -7.46 -7.96
N ALA A 28 13.95 -7.15 -7.01
CA ALA A 28 12.83 -8.01 -6.63
C ALA A 28 11.57 -7.55 -7.36
N VAL A 29 10.89 -8.48 -8.04
CA VAL A 29 9.59 -8.21 -8.69
C VAL A 29 8.49 -8.83 -7.83
N SER A 30 7.49 -8.05 -7.48
CA SER A 30 6.34 -8.48 -6.66
C SER A 30 5.05 -8.31 -7.46
N PHE A 31 4.41 -9.42 -7.81
CA PHE A 31 3.06 -9.41 -8.36
C PHE A 31 2.07 -9.42 -7.21
N VAL A 32 1.12 -8.49 -7.23
CA VAL A 32 0.02 -8.40 -6.25
C VAL A 32 -1.28 -8.55 -7.02
N LEU A 33 -2.13 -9.48 -6.59
CA LEU A 33 -3.48 -9.65 -7.09
C LEU A 33 -4.43 -9.46 -5.92
N ASN A 34 -5.14 -8.34 -5.94
CA ASN A 34 -6.24 -8.11 -5.02
C ASN A 34 -7.47 -8.83 -5.56
N TYR A 35 -8.22 -9.43 -4.64
CA TYR A 35 -9.54 -9.99 -4.93
C TYR A 35 -10.50 -9.42 -3.89
N GLU A 36 -11.03 -8.26 -4.21
CA GLU A 36 -11.92 -7.48 -3.35
C GLU A 36 -13.34 -7.46 -3.94
N GLU A 37 -13.54 -8.07 -5.12
CA GLU A 37 -14.80 -8.11 -5.82
C GLU A 37 -15.88 -8.85 -4.99
N GLY A 38 -16.98 -8.16 -4.73
CA GLY A 38 -18.04 -8.58 -3.81
C GLY A 38 -17.87 -8.05 -2.38
N GLY A 39 -16.72 -7.46 -2.06
CA GLY A 39 -16.41 -6.79 -0.80
C GLY A 39 -16.46 -5.27 -0.86
N GLU A 40 -16.83 -4.70 -2.00
CA GLU A 40 -17.05 -3.26 -2.14
C GLU A 40 -18.22 -2.77 -1.27
N ASN A 41 -18.21 -1.48 -0.90
CA ASN A 41 -19.34 -0.91 -0.18
C ASN A 41 -20.63 -1.10 -0.98
N THR A 42 -21.61 -1.72 -0.35
CA THR A 42 -22.91 -1.95 -0.99
C THR A 42 -24.02 -2.01 0.04
N ILE A 43 -25.14 -1.37 -0.31
CA ILE A 43 -26.37 -1.41 0.52
C ILE A 43 -26.82 -2.86 0.73
N LEU A 44 -26.55 -3.77 -0.22
CA LEU A 44 -26.86 -5.20 -0.08
C LEU A 44 -26.13 -5.86 1.10
N ASN A 45 -24.95 -5.36 1.45
CA ASN A 45 -24.14 -5.83 2.57
C ASN A 45 -24.42 -5.04 3.87
N GLY A 46 -25.35 -4.07 3.85
CA GLY A 46 -25.73 -3.26 5.01
C GLY A 46 -24.98 -1.94 5.15
N ASP A 47 -24.18 -1.57 4.15
CA ASP A 47 -23.42 -0.32 4.17
C ASP A 47 -24.33 0.89 3.95
N ALA A 48 -23.88 2.05 4.45
CA ALA A 48 -24.64 3.30 4.37
C ALA A 48 -24.80 3.84 2.94
N GLY A 49 -24.06 3.29 1.97
CA GLY A 49 -24.11 3.68 0.56
C GLY A 49 -23.39 2.67 -0.32
N SER A 50 -23.53 2.85 -1.64
CA SER A 50 -22.72 2.12 -2.61
C SER A 50 -21.32 2.72 -2.69
N GLU A 51 -20.36 1.89 -3.10
CA GLU A 51 -19.00 2.32 -3.41
C GLU A 51 -18.98 3.47 -4.43
N VAL A 52 -18.10 4.46 -4.21
CA VAL A 52 -18.10 5.72 -4.98
C VAL A 52 -16.86 5.84 -5.89
N PHE A 53 -15.81 5.05 -5.65
CA PHE A 53 -14.55 5.15 -6.40
C PHE A 53 -13.97 3.78 -6.76
N LEU A 54 -14.49 3.14 -7.82
CA LEU A 54 -13.93 1.89 -8.40
C LEU A 54 -13.28 2.08 -9.77
N THR A 55 -13.16 3.32 -10.25
CA THR A 55 -12.43 3.59 -11.49
C THR A 55 -10.98 3.92 -11.14
N GLU A 56 -10.04 3.23 -11.80
CA GLU A 56 -8.62 3.57 -11.80
C GLU A 56 -8.46 5.06 -12.10
N THR A 57 -8.28 5.82 -11.02
CA THR A 57 -7.85 7.21 -11.07
C THR A 57 -6.41 7.14 -10.61
N PRO A 58 -5.42 7.54 -11.43
CA PRO A 58 -4.03 7.51 -11.00
C PRO A 58 -3.89 8.31 -9.69
N GLY A 59 -3.62 7.62 -8.58
CA GLY A 59 -3.46 8.21 -7.24
C GLY A 59 -4.64 8.05 -6.26
N GLY A 60 -5.51 7.06 -6.45
CA GLY A 60 -6.35 6.51 -5.38
C GLY A 60 -5.54 5.71 -4.38
#